data_AF-A0A961V2P0-F1
#
_entry.id   AF-A0A961V2P0-F1
#
_cell.length_a   1.000
_cell.length_b   1.000
_cell.length_c   1.000
_cell.angle_alpha   90.00
_cell.angle_beta   90.00
_cell.angle_gamma   90.00
#
_symmetry.space_group_name_H-M   'P 1'
#
loop_
_entity.id
_entity.type
_entity.pdbx_description
1 polymer ?
#
loop_
_entity_poly.entity_id
_entity_poly.type
_entity_poly.pdbx_seq_one_letter_code
_entity_poly.pdbx_strand_id
1 'polypeptide(L)'
;LLLHDMGEGLADGRPVGDASGSEWRTAPLWGIGLTETVSGHTLFLHDGRARNLLEAVLWHGGEAAPARDAVIAATPDERAALIRFLESL
;
A
#
# COMPACT_ATOMS: atom_id res chain seq x y z
N LEU A 1 -15.99 -3.49 -10.25
CA LEU A 1 -14.76 -3.98 -9.57
C LEU A 1 -14.60 -3.16 -8.30
N LEU A 2 -14.08 -3.71 -7.21
CA LEU A 2 -13.72 -2.89 -6.03
C LEU A 2 -12.39 -2.19 -6.36
N LEU A 3 -12.50 -0.97 -6.83
CA LEU A 3 -11.37 -0.07 -7.05
C LEU A 3 -11.14 0.74 -5.79
N HIS A 4 -9.88 1.12 -5.59
CA HIS A 4 -9.43 1.97 -4.50
C HIS A 4 -8.71 3.15 -5.11
N ASP A 5 -9.12 4.38 -4.74
CA ASP A 5 -8.40 5.59 -5.14
C ASP A 5 -7.12 5.71 -4.30
N MET A 6 -5.98 5.42 -4.94
CA MET A 6 -4.64 5.48 -4.35
C MET A 6 -4.11 6.93 -4.23
N GLY A 7 -4.83 7.91 -4.80
CA GLY A 7 -4.48 9.32 -4.82
C GLY A 7 -3.49 9.72 -5.92
N GLU A 8 -3.36 11.03 -6.14
CA GLU A 8 -2.57 11.63 -7.23
C GLU A 8 -1.09 11.18 -7.22
N GLY A 9 -0.49 11.01 -6.03
CA GLY A 9 0.91 10.57 -5.90
C GLY A 9 1.17 9.16 -6.43
N LEU A 10 0.13 8.36 -6.62
CA LEU A 10 0.15 7.00 -7.16
C LEU A 10 -0.66 6.88 -8.45
N ALA A 11 -0.98 8.01 -9.08
CA ALA A 11 -1.65 8.00 -10.38
C ALA A 11 -0.65 7.74 -11.51
N ASP A 12 -1.01 6.86 -12.46
CA ASP A 12 -0.22 6.63 -13.67
C ASP A 12 -0.65 7.53 -14.86
N GLY A 13 -1.71 8.32 -14.67
CA GLY A 13 -2.30 9.21 -15.66
C GLY A 13 -3.00 8.49 -16.83
N ARG A 14 -3.21 7.17 -16.74
CA ARG A 14 -3.76 6.35 -17.82
C ARG A 14 -5.08 5.70 -17.37
N PRO A 15 -6.23 6.21 -17.81
CA PRO A 15 -7.49 5.56 -17.50
C PRO A 15 -7.60 4.21 -18.22
N VAL A 16 -8.23 3.24 -17.55
CA VAL A 16 -8.48 1.89 -18.09
C VAL A 16 -9.95 1.54 -17.90
N GLY A 17 -10.72 1.61 -18.99
CA GLY A 17 -12.18 1.50 -18.91
C GLY A 17 -12.75 2.66 -18.10
N ASP A 18 -13.52 2.33 -17.06
CA ASP A 18 -14.10 3.32 -16.13
C ASP A 18 -13.15 3.73 -15.00
N ALA A 19 -12.02 3.03 -14.83
CA ALA A 19 -11.03 3.36 -13.81
C ALA A 19 -10.19 4.57 -14.25
N SER A 20 -10.09 5.57 -13.39
CA SER A 20 -9.12 6.66 -13.50
C SER A 20 -7.69 6.16 -13.25
N GLY A 21 -6.70 7.00 -13.58
CA GLY A 21 -5.28 6.64 -13.38
C GLY A 21 -4.86 6.48 -11.91
N SER A 22 -5.67 6.94 -10.95
CA SER A 22 -5.42 6.74 -9.51
C SER A 22 -6.17 5.55 -8.92
N GLU A 23 -7.06 4.91 -9.68
CA GLU A 23 -7.87 3.80 -9.21
C GLU A 23 -7.22 2.46 -9.48
N TRP A 24 -6.92 1.74 -8.41
CA TRP A 24 -6.29 0.42 -8.48
C TRP A 24 -7.14 -0.62 -7.77
N ARG A 25 -7.07 -1.86 -8.24
CA ARG A 25 -7.68 -2.98 -7.50
C ARG A 25 -6.94 -3.18 -6.19
N THR A 26 -7.69 -3.33 -5.10
CA THR A 26 -7.12 -3.75 -3.81
C THR A 26 -6.59 -5.18 -3.91
N ALA A 27 -5.28 -5.35 -3.73
CA ALA A 27 -4.66 -6.67 -3.63
C ALA A 27 -4.97 -7.30 -2.26
N PRO A 28 -5.14 -8.64 -2.17
CA PRO A 28 -5.26 -9.30 -0.88
C PRO A 28 -3.95 -9.15 -0.08
N LEU A 29 -4.05 -9.00 1.24
CA LEU A 29 -2.89 -8.92 2.14
C LEU A 29 -2.41 -10.29 2.63
N TRP A 30 -3.15 -11.37 2.36
CA TRP A 30 -2.74 -12.71 2.77
C TRP A 30 -1.46 -13.12 2.04
N GLY A 31 -0.43 -13.50 2.80
CA GLY A 31 0.90 -13.84 2.32
C GLY A 31 1.79 -12.62 2.05
N ILE A 32 1.37 -11.39 2.39
CA ILE A 32 2.18 -10.20 2.13
C ILE A 32 3.51 -10.23 2.90
N GLY A 33 3.53 -10.84 4.09
CA GLY A 33 4.76 -11.06 4.87
C GLY A 33 5.75 -12.01 4.20
N LEU A 34 5.30 -12.82 3.23
CA LEU A 34 6.13 -13.79 2.51
C LEU A 34 6.71 -13.22 1.21
N THR A 35 6.48 -11.94 0.89
CA THR A 35 6.88 -11.33 -0.40
C THR A 35 8.36 -11.56 -0.72
N GLU A 36 9.27 -11.36 0.24
CA GLU A 36 10.70 -11.62 0.02
C GLU A 36 10.98 -13.10 -0.26
N THR A 37 10.33 -14.01 0.47
CA THR A 37 10.51 -15.45 0.32
C THR A 37 10.05 -15.95 -1.05
N VAL A 38 8.94 -15.41 -1.56
CA VAL A 38 8.32 -15.89 -2.81
C VAL A 38 8.82 -15.16 -4.06
N SER A 39 9.22 -13.89 -3.92
CA SER A 39 9.60 -13.02 -5.05
C SER A 39 11.09 -12.67 -5.09
N GLY A 40 11.84 -12.89 -4.00
CA GLY A 40 13.25 -12.52 -3.89
C GLY A 40 13.51 -11.02 -3.73
N HIS A 41 12.48 -10.23 -3.43
CA HIS A 41 12.57 -8.79 -3.18
C HIS A 41 11.44 -8.29 -2.26
N THR A 42 11.54 -7.06 -1.76
CA THR A 42 10.52 -6.39 -0.92
C THR A 42 9.97 -5.14 -1.61
N LEU A 43 9.39 -5.30 -2.80
CA LEU A 43 8.84 -4.18 -3.57
C LEU A 43 7.31 -4.26 -3.56
N PHE A 44 6.67 -3.17 -3.17
CA PHE A 44 5.22 -3.07 -3.00
C PHE A 44 4.64 -1.94 -3.85
N LEU A 45 3.31 -1.91 -3.94
CA LEU A 45 2.51 -1.05 -4.83
C LEU A 45 2.62 -1.48 -6.30
N HIS A 46 1.73 -0.97 -7.14
CA HIS A 46 1.59 -1.38 -8.54
C HIS A 46 2.82 -1.04 -9.40
N ASP A 47 3.64 -0.08 -8.97
CA ASP A 47 4.85 0.34 -9.66
C ASP A 47 6.14 -0.06 -8.92
N GLY A 48 6.03 -0.83 -7.82
CA GLY A 48 7.15 -1.34 -7.06
C GLY A 48 7.97 -0.28 -6.33
N ARG A 49 7.49 0.96 -6.16
CA ARG A 49 8.30 2.03 -5.56
C ARG A 49 8.59 1.86 -4.07
N ALA A 50 7.74 1.14 -3.35
CA ALA A 50 7.83 1.00 -1.90
C ALA A 50 8.72 -0.18 -1.53
N ARG A 51 9.79 0.05 -0.75
CA ARG A 51 10.80 -0.95 -0.41
C ARG A 51 10.48 -1.78 0.82
N ASN A 52 9.43 -1.37 1.53
CA ASN A 52 8.91 -2.03 2.73
C ASN A 52 7.44 -1.65 2.93
N LEU A 53 6.78 -2.35 3.85
CA LEU A 53 5.35 -2.16 4.15
C LEU A 53 5.04 -0.77 4.72
N LEU A 54 5.94 -0.18 5.51
CA LEU A 54 5.74 1.17 6.03
C LEU A 54 5.76 2.20 4.91
N GLU A 55 6.72 2.12 3.99
CA GLU A 55 6.76 2.98 2.79
C GLU A 55 5.49 2.80 1.96
N ALA A 56 5.02 1.56 1.77
CA ALA A 56 3.80 1.30 1.03
C ALA A 56 2.61 2.04 1.65
N VAL A 57 2.43 1.94 2.98
CA VAL A 57 1.39 2.68 3.70
C VAL A 57 1.54 4.20 3.53
N LEU A 58 2.76 4.73 3.65
CA LEU A 58 3.01 6.17 3.57
C LEU A 58 2.78 6.78 2.18
N TRP A 59 2.86 5.98 1.13
CA TRP A 59 2.55 6.42 -0.24
C TRP A 59 1.05 6.54 -0.53
N HIS A 60 0.18 5.89 0.26
CA HIS A 60 -1.26 5.92 -0.01
C HIS A 60 -1.85 7.32 0.21
N GLY A 61 -2.55 7.82 -0.81
CA GLY A 61 -3.37 9.03 -0.74
C GLY A 61 -4.85 8.69 -0.89
N GLY A 62 -5.60 9.60 -1.53
CA GLY A 62 -7.00 9.37 -1.91
C GLY A 62 -7.86 8.90 -0.74
N GLU A 63 -8.56 7.79 -0.94
CA GLU A 63 -9.42 7.16 0.07
C GLU A 63 -8.66 6.72 1.33
N ALA A 64 -7.39 6.37 1.21
CA ALA A 64 -6.56 5.88 2.32
C ALA A 64 -5.81 7.00 3.07
N ALA A 65 -5.96 8.27 2.67
CA ALA A 65 -5.30 9.39 3.33
C ALA A 65 -5.55 9.44 4.86
N PRO A 66 -6.78 9.25 5.38
CA PRO A 66 -7.01 9.24 6.83
C PRO A 66 -6.27 8.11 7.55
N ALA A 67 -6.18 6.92 6.94
CA ALA A 67 -5.47 5.79 7.51
C ALA A 67 -3.95 6.01 7.50
N ARG A 68 -3.41 6.55 6.41
CA ARG A 68 -2.01 6.99 6.33
C ARG A 68 -1.69 7.99 7.43
N ASP A 69 -2.52 9.02 7.59
CA ASP A 69 -2.31 10.09 8.56
C ASP A 69 -2.35 9.57 10.00
N ALA A 70 -3.20 8.57 10.30
CA ALA A 70 -3.19 7.87 11.58
C ALA A 70 -1.86 7.15 11.83
N VAL A 71 -1.26 6.51 10.81
CA VAL A 71 0.06 5.87 10.92
C VAL A 71 1.18 6.91 11.09
N ILE A 72 1.07 8.07 10.45
CA ILE A 72 1.98 9.21 10.68
C ILE A 72 1.87 9.74 12.11
N ALA A 73 0.67 9.78 12.70
CA ALA A 73 0.48 10.22 14.07
C ALA A 73 0.89 9.16 15.11
N ALA A 74 0.95 7.88 14.72
CA ALA A 74 1.27 6.77 15.61
C ALA A 74 2.69 6.85 16.18
N THR A 75 2.84 6.37 17.41
CA THR A 75 4.12 6.19 18.09
C THR A 75 4.99 5.13 17.38
N PRO A 76 6.32 5.12 17.62
CA PRO A 76 7.19 4.10 17.06
C PRO A 76 6.74 2.67 17.38
N ASP A 77 6.23 2.42 18.59
CA ASP A 77 5.81 1.09 19.03
C ASP A 77 4.51 0.64 18.34
N GLU A 78 3.56 1.55 18.14
CA GLU A 78 2.33 1.29 17.38
C GLU A 78 2.63 0.99 15.91
N ARG A 79 3.54 1.76 15.29
CA ARG A 79 4.01 1.47 13.93
C ARG A 79 4.68 0.11 13.85
N ALA A 80 5.56 -0.20 14.80
CA ALA A 80 6.22 -1.50 14.84
C ALA A 80 5.21 -2.66 15.04
N ALA A 81 4.15 -2.45 15.84
CA ALA A 81 3.10 -3.43 16.02
C ALA A 81 2.29 -3.66 14.73
N LEU A 82 1.94 -2.59 14.00
CA LEU A 82 1.30 -2.67 12.69
C LEU A 82 2.15 -3.45 11.69
N ILE A 83 3.46 -3.13 11.59
CA ILE A 83 4.35 -3.82 10.66
C ILE A 83 4.46 -5.31 11.01
N ARG A 84 4.64 -5.67 12.29
CA ARG A 84 4.65 -7.07 12.73
C ARG A 84 3.36 -7.80 12.39
N PHE A 85 2.21 -7.14 12.53
CA PHE A 85 0.93 -7.72 12.15
C PHE A 85 0.89 -8.01 10.64
N LEU A 86 1.27 -7.05 9.80
CA LEU A 86 1.31 -7.22 8.35
C LEU A 86 2.31 -8.31 7.91
N GLU A 87 3.47 -8.40 8.57
CA GLU A 87 4.47 -9.46 8.33
C GLU A 87 3.98 -10.85 8.76
N SER A 88 2.96 -10.93 9.63
CA SER A 88 2.35 -12.20 10.04
C SER A 88 1.24 -12.71 9.12
N LEU A 89 0.86 -11.91 8.10
CA LEU A 89 -0.17 -12.26 7.12
C LEU A 89 0.40 -13.07 5.95
#